data_AF-A0A3N4ID36-F1
#
_entry.id   AF-A0A3N4ID36-F1
#
_cell.length_a   1.000
_cell.length_b   1.000
_cell.length_c   1.000
_cell.angle_alpha   90.00
_cell.angle_beta   90.00
_cell.angle_gamma   90.00
#
_symmetry.space_group_name_H-M   'P 1'
#
loop_
_entity.id
_entity.type
_entity.pdbx_description
1 polymer ?
#
loop_
_entity_poly.entity_id
_entity_poly.type
_entity_poly.pdbx_seq_one_letter_code
_entity_poly.pdbx_strand_id
1 'polypeptide(L)'
;TRKVGCDFRLTLRHHKRDGRWHLLHTNPSHNGHNPSTPMHHPQHCRLTSDQLAFVESQTDAGVTAAQIVASLKQQYGSSFTATRKTVYNAQARLRTRRLNGRSPIRALLDEF
;
A
#
# COMPACT_ATOMS: atom_id res chain seq x y z
N THR A 1 3.05 -10.23 5.07
CA THR A 1 2.50 -9.95 6.42
C THR A 1 3.48 -10.44 7.46
N ARG A 2 3.93 -9.58 8.40
CA ARG A 2 4.84 -9.99 9.48
C ARG A 2 4.03 -10.65 10.58
N LYS A 3 4.38 -11.87 11.00
CA LYS A 3 3.74 -12.53 12.15
C LYS A 3 4.26 -11.88 13.44
N VAL A 4 3.37 -11.60 14.39
CA VAL A 4 3.71 -11.02 15.71
C VAL A 4 3.67 -12.06 16.83
N GLY A 5 3.58 -13.35 16.49
CA GLY A 5 3.47 -14.43 17.48
C GLY A 5 2.13 -14.41 18.24
N CYS A 6 1.07 -13.88 17.64
CA CYS A 6 -0.26 -13.92 18.25
C CYS A 6 -0.77 -15.36 18.36
N ASP A 7 -1.23 -15.75 19.55
CA ASP A 7 -1.82 -17.07 19.79
C ASP A 7 -3.27 -17.21 19.32
N PHE A 8 -3.88 -16.10 18.89
CA PHE A 8 -5.23 -16.08 18.33
C PHE A 8 -5.37 -17.10 17.21
N ARG A 9 -6.38 -17.95 17.32
CA ARG A 9 -6.55 -19.08 16.41
C ARG A 9 -8.02 -19.31 16.06
N LEU A 10 -8.28 -19.28 14.76
CA LEU A 10 -9.54 -19.69 14.16
C LEU A 10 -9.35 -21.04 13.48
N THR A 11 -10.36 -21.91 13.59
CA THR A 11 -10.41 -23.16 12.83
C THR A 11 -11.70 -23.21 12.03
N LEU A 12 -11.56 -23.38 10.72
CA LEU A 12 -12.69 -23.62 9.82
C LEU A 12 -12.94 -25.12 9.74
N ARG A 13 -14.14 -25.59 10.10
CA ARG A 13 -14.52 -27.01 10.04
C ARG A 13 -15.77 -27.19 9.20
N HIS A 14 -15.75 -28.19 8.32
CA HIS A 14 -16.94 -28.56 7.56
C HIS A 14 -17.88 -29.39 8.44
N HIS A 15 -19.07 -28.85 8.72
CA HIS A 15 -20.11 -29.50 9.50
C HIS A 15 -20.97 -30.38 8.59
N LYS A 16 -20.71 -31.70 8.62
CA LYS A 16 -21.31 -32.68 7.71
C LYS A 16 -22.84 -32.75 7.82
N ARG A 17 -23.41 -32.53 9.01
CA ARG A 17 -24.86 -32.61 9.24
C ARG A 17 -25.62 -31.46 8.58
N ASP A 18 -25.03 -30.26 8.62
CA ASP A 18 -25.70 -29.06 8.11
C ASP A 18 -25.18 -28.66 6.71
N GLY A 19 -24.17 -29.37 6.19
CA GLY A 19 -23.54 -29.11 4.90
C GLY A 19 -22.83 -27.75 4.81
N ARG A 20 -22.42 -27.17 5.94
CA ARG A 20 -21.87 -25.81 6.03
C ARG A 20 -20.50 -25.78 6.66
N TRP A 21 -19.74 -24.73 6.38
CA TRP A 21 -18.49 -24.44 7.07
C TRP A 21 -18.74 -23.63 8.34
N HIS A 22 -18.26 -24.12 9.47
CA HIS A 22 -18.33 -23.43 10.76
C HIS A 22 -16.96 -22.86 11.10
N LEU A 23 -16.93 -21.56 11.42
CA LEU A 23 -15.74 -20.89 11.91
C LEU A 23 -15.73 -20.93 13.44
N LEU A 24 -14.74 -21.60 14.02
CA LEU A 24 -14.62 -21.79 15.47
C LEU A 24 -13.45 -20.98 16.03
N HIS A 25 -13.71 -20.24 17.10
CA HIS A 25 -12.68 -19.60 17.92
C HIS A 25 -11.99 -20.64 18.80
N THR A 26 -10.92 -21.26 18.29
CA THR A 26 -10.14 -22.26 19.05
C THR A 26 -9.19 -21.64 20.08
N ASN A 27 -8.74 -20.41 19.83
CA ASN A 27 -8.09 -19.59 20.85
C ASN A 27 -8.49 -18.13 20.63
N PRO A 28 -9.34 -17.54 21.49
CA PRO A 28 -9.77 -16.16 21.36
C PRO A 28 -8.74 -15.15 21.93
N SER A 29 -7.65 -15.60 22.56
CA SER A 29 -6.65 -14.70 23.15
C SER A 29 -5.94 -13.87 22.07
N HIS A 30 -6.21 -12.56 22.07
CA HIS A 30 -5.65 -11.60 21.11
C HIS A 30 -5.02 -10.36 21.79
N ASN A 31 -4.95 -10.35 23.12
CA ASN A 31 -4.63 -9.14 23.91
C ASN A 31 -3.12 -8.98 24.22
N GLY A 32 -2.29 -9.93 23.78
CA GLY A 32 -0.85 -9.93 24.07
C GLY A 32 -0.01 -9.00 23.17
N HIS A 33 -0.61 -8.29 22.21
CA HIS A 33 0.12 -7.39 21.32
C HIS A 33 -0.66 -6.14 20.97
N ASN A 34 0.08 -5.07 20.66
CA ASN A 34 -0.50 -3.83 20.15
C ASN A 34 -1.11 -4.03 18.74
N PRO A 35 -2.07 -3.17 18.35
CA PRO A 35 -2.52 -3.09 16.97
C PRO A 35 -1.35 -2.87 16.00
N SER A 36 -1.50 -3.37 14.78
CA SER A 36 -0.52 -3.11 13.72
C SER A 36 -0.50 -1.63 13.35
N THR A 37 0.69 -1.08 13.10
CA THR A 37 0.81 0.36 12.81
C THR A 37 0.12 0.72 11.49
N PRO A 38 -0.44 1.95 11.35
CA PRO A 38 -1.19 2.36 10.17
C PRO A 38 -0.45 2.13 8.83
N MET A 39 0.88 2.30 8.82
CA MET A 39 1.72 2.09 7.63
C MET A 39 1.69 0.66 7.06
N HIS A 40 1.22 -0.32 7.83
CA HIS A 40 1.08 -1.70 7.36
C HIS A 40 -0.22 -1.94 6.59
N HIS A 41 -1.14 -0.99 6.60
CA HIS A 41 -2.45 -1.10 5.99
C HIS A 41 -2.53 -0.23 4.74
N PRO A 42 -2.73 -0.81 3.55
CA PRO A 42 -2.77 -0.06 2.28
C PRO A 42 -3.79 1.08 2.25
N GLN A 43 -4.89 0.96 3.01
CA GLN A 43 -5.92 1.99 3.11
C GLN A 43 -5.41 3.27 3.77
N HIS A 44 -4.59 3.14 4.83
CA HIS A 44 -4.00 4.28 5.51
C HIS A 44 -2.86 4.90 4.70
N CYS A 45 -2.12 4.10 3.92
CA CYS A 45 -1.02 4.57 3.07
C CYS A 45 -1.48 5.29 1.78
N ARG A 46 -2.76 5.63 1.61
CA ARG A 46 -3.24 6.33 0.41
C ARG A 46 -2.79 7.79 0.44
N LEU A 47 -2.29 8.26 -0.71
CA LEU A 47 -1.95 9.66 -0.89
C LEU A 47 -3.23 10.47 -1.13
N THR A 48 -3.33 11.65 -0.51
CA THR A 48 -4.37 12.62 -0.82
C THR A 48 -4.14 13.24 -2.21
N SER A 49 -5.13 13.98 -2.73
CA SER A 49 -5.01 14.69 -4.00
C SER A 49 -3.82 15.67 -4.00
N ASP A 50 -3.64 16.44 -2.91
CA ASP A 50 -2.54 17.39 -2.79
C ASP A 50 -1.18 16.70 -2.74
N GLN A 51 -1.09 15.58 -2.01
CA GLN A 51 0.13 14.78 -1.95
C GLN A 51 0.45 14.14 -3.31
N LEU A 52 -0.57 13.73 -4.07
CA LEU A 52 -0.40 13.23 -5.44
C LEU A 52 0.10 14.33 -6.38
N ALA A 53 -0.45 15.54 -6.30
CA ALA A 53 0.01 16.68 -7.09
C ALA A 53 1.48 17.04 -6.76
N PHE A 54 1.85 17.00 -5.48
CA PHE A 54 3.24 17.17 -5.06
C PHE A 54 4.15 16.07 -5.64
N VAL A 55 3.74 14.80 -5.54
CA VAL A 55 4.49 13.67 -6.12
C VAL A 55 4.66 13.85 -7.64
N GLU A 56 3.63 14.31 -8.34
CA GLU A 56 3.68 14.58 -9.78
C GLU A 56 4.70 15.66 -10.11
N SER A 57 4.61 16.83 -9.47
CA SER A 57 5.56 17.92 -9.65
C SER A 57 7.01 17.50 -9.39
N GLN A 58 7.26 16.75 -8.31
CA GLN A 58 8.59 16.24 -7.99
C GLN A 58 9.08 15.18 -8.97
N THR A 59 8.16 14.38 -9.53
CA THR A 59 8.49 13.40 -10.55
C THR A 59 8.92 14.07 -11.85
N ASP A 60 8.30 15.19 -12.21
CA ASP A 60 8.69 16.02 -13.36
C ASP A 60 10.07 16.65 -13.18
N ALA A 61 10.41 17.02 -11.94
CA ALA A 61 11.74 17.48 -11.57
C ALA A 61 12.79 16.33 -11.45
N GLY A 62 12.43 15.08 -11.76
CA GLY A 62 13.35 13.94 -11.72
C GLY A 62 13.70 13.45 -10.31
N VAL A 63 12.95 13.86 -9.29
CA VAL A 63 13.23 13.54 -7.89
C VAL A 63 12.90 12.08 -7.60
N THR A 64 13.76 11.42 -6.82
CA THR A 64 13.59 10.01 -6.48
C THR A 64 12.45 9.79 -5.49
N ALA A 65 11.78 8.63 -5.56
CA ALA A 65 10.74 8.27 -4.59
C ALA A 65 11.19 8.33 -3.12
N ALA A 66 12.48 8.08 -2.86
CA ALA A 66 13.04 8.15 -1.50
C ALA A 66 13.08 9.60 -0.98
N GLN A 67 13.52 10.55 -1.81
CA GLN A 67 13.54 11.98 -1.48
C GLN A 67 12.13 12.54 -1.35
N ILE A 68 11.22 12.19 -2.26
CA ILE A 68 9.82 12.62 -2.20
C ILE A 68 9.17 12.16 -0.88
N VAL A 69 9.40 10.91 -0.45
CA VAL A 69 8.90 10.43 0.85
C VAL A 69 9.51 11.21 2.01
N ALA A 70 10.80 11.55 1.95
CA ALA A 70 11.43 12.35 3.00
C ALA A 70 10.80 13.74 3.10
N SER A 71 10.58 14.42 1.97
CA SER A 71 9.91 15.72 1.91
C SER A 71 8.48 15.66 2.44
N LEU A 72 7.70 14.66 2.02
CA LEU A 72 6.33 14.46 2.51
C LEU A 72 6.29 14.18 4.02
N LYS A 73 7.23 13.39 4.53
CA LYS A 73 7.36 13.16 5.98
C LYS A 73 7.72 14.43 6.74
N GLN A 74 8.57 15.27 6.17
CA GLN A 74 8.94 16.55 6.78
C GLN A 74 7.73 17.51 6.81
N GLN A 75 6.93 17.54 5.74
CA GLN A 75 5.78 18.44 5.62
C GLN A 75 4.58 18.01 6.47
N TYR A 76 4.26 16.72 6.48
CA TYR A 76 3.04 16.20 7.13
C TYR A 76 3.30 15.49 8.47
N GLY A 77 4.58 15.34 8.85
CA GLY A 77 5.00 14.80 10.14
C GLY A 77 4.52 13.36 10.39
N SER A 78 4.16 13.09 11.65
CA SER A 78 3.71 11.76 12.12
C SER A 78 2.40 11.28 11.49
N SER A 79 1.63 12.17 10.85
CA SER A 79 0.40 11.81 10.15
C SER A 79 0.66 11.13 8.80
N PHE A 80 1.86 11.27 8.23
CA PHE A 80 2.20 10.68 6.94
C PHE A 80 2.55 9.20 7.07
N THR A 81 1.67 8.34 6.55
CA THR A 81 1.82 6.87 6.66
C THR A 81 2.18 6.20 5.33
N ALA A 82 2.21 6.95 4.22
CA ALA A 82 2.57 6.39 2.93
C ALA A 82 4.05 5.97 2.90
N THR A 83 4.31 4.87 2.20
CA THR A 83 5.65 4.26 2.14
C THR A 83 6.37 4.67 0.86
N ARG A 84 7.68 4.38 0.77
CA ARG A 84 8.44 4.52 -0.48
C ARG A 84 7.80 3.74 -1.63
N LYS A 85 7.22 2.57 -1.35
CA LYS A 85 6.48 1.77 -2.33
C LYS A 85 5.21 2.48 -2.82
N THR A 86 4.49 3.18 -1.94
CA THR A 86 3.34 3.99 -2.32
C THR A 86 3.74 5.05 -3.35
N VAL A 87 4.80 5.82 -3.06
CA VAL A 87 5.28 6.89 -3.97
C VAL A 87 5.81 6.28 -5.27
N TYR A 88 6.62 5.22 -5.22
CA TYR A 88 7.09 4.53 -6.42
C TYR A 88 5.94 4.06 -7.32
N ASN A 89 4.89 3.49 -6.73
CA ASN A 89 3.70 3.06 -7.47
C ASN A 89 2.94 4.26 -8.07
N ALA A 90 2.89 5.39 -7.38
CA ALA A 90 2.30 6.63 -7.92
C ALA A 90 3.10 7.12 -9.14
N GLN A 91 4.42 7.18 -9.05
CA GLN A 91 5.29 7.51 -10.19
C GLN A 91 5.11 6.56 -11.37
N ALA A 92 5.03 5.25 -11.09
CA ALA A 92 4.78 4.25 -12.12
C ALA A 92 3.42 4.49 -12.82
N ARG A 93 2.36 4.78 -12.06
CA ARG A 93 1.04 5.12 -12.61
C ARG A 93 1.06 6.40 -13.45
N LEU A 94 1.80 7.43 -13.02
CA LEU A 94 1.98 8.66 -13.79
C LEU A 94 2.66 8.37 -15.13
N ARG A 95 3.75 7.60 -15.13
CA ARG A 95 4.43 7.18 -16.37
C ARG A 95 3.51 6.39 -17.29
N THR A 96 2.78 5.42 -16.76
CA THR A 96 1.82 4.64 -17.56
C THR A 96 0.73 5.51 -18.16
N ARG A 97 0.19 6.48 -17.42
CA ARG A 97 -0.80 7.43 -17.94
C ARG A 97 -0.24 8.28 -19.08
N ARG A 98 0.97 8.82 -18.92
CA ARG A 98 1.62 9.65 -19.95
C ARG A 98 1.90 8.90 -21.24
N LEU A 99 2.25 7.61 -21.12
CA LEU A 99 2.46 6.74 -22.27
C LEU A 99 1.14 6.16 -22.81
N ASN A 100 -0.03 6.60 -22.34
CA ASN A 100 -1.33 6.03 -22.70
C ASN A 100 -1.37 4.48 -22.58
N GLY A 101 -0.72 3.94 -21.55
CA GLY A 101 -0.63 2.50 -21.31
C GLY A 101 0.44 1.77 -22.14
N ARG A 102 1.16 2.46 -23.02
CA ARG A 102 2.21 1.86 -23.87
C ARG A 102 3.51 1.64 -23.09
N SER A 103 4.31 0.70 -23.56
CA SER A 103 5.70 0.59 -23.11
C SER A 103 6.53 1.77 -23.64
N PRO A 104 7.63 2.15 -22.98
CA PRO A 104 8.47 3.25 -23.44
C PRO A 104 8.94 3.09 -24.88
N ILE A 105 9.34 1.87 -25.27
CA ILE A 105 9.82 1.59 -26.63
C ILE A 105 8.70 1.73 -27.67
N ARG A 106 7.47 1.33 -27.34
CA ARG A 106 6.33 1.48 -28.25
C ARG A 106 5.94 2.94 -28.42
N ALA A 107 5.94 3.72 -27.34
CA ALA A 107 5.68 5.15 -27.41
C ALA A 107 6.70 5.88 -28.30
N LEU A 108 7.99 5.52 -28.18
CA LEU A 108 9.04 6.06 -29.06
C LEU A 108 8.82 5.72 -30.54
N LEU A 109 8.42 4.48 -30.86
CA LEU A 109 8.16 4.08 -32.24
C LEU A 109 6.96 4.79 -32.87
N ASP A 110 5.96 5.18 -32.08
CA ASP A 110 4.77 5.88 -32.57
C ASP A 110 5.03 7.39 -32.83
N GLU A 111 6.20 7.93 -32.42
CA GLU A 111 6.60 9.32 -32.65
C GLU A 111 7.39 9.51 -33.98
N PHE A 112 7.72 8.42 -34.68
CA PHE A 112 8.37 8.41 -36.00
C PHE A 112 7.37 8.08 -37.12
#